data_AF-A0A949PFU5-F1
#
_entry.id   AF-A0A949PFU5-F1
#
_cell.length_a   1.000
_cell.length_b   1.000
_cell.length_c   1.000
_cell.angle_alpha   90.00
_cell.angle_beta   90.00
_cell.angle_gamma   90.00
#
_symmetry.space_group_name_H-M   'P 1'
#
loop_
_entity.id
_entity.type
_entity.pdbx_description
1 polymer ?
#
loop_
_entity_poly.entity_id
_entity_poly.type
_entity_poly.pdbx_seq_one_letter_code
_entity_poly.pdbx_strand_id
1 'polypeptide(L)'
;MKNILCVVGVCTVVSLAGLVSAPSNAAPAVSQNRLSAAEAQWSAQVRAHFTRFIRYPRQAYRRGETGVVWVDISLDRQGKVIYSRIRKSSGHALLDRGALRVSKRASPFPSPPATVEGKVFKFSIPMNFSFEAVMPDLSGEWQPPLYPSSGSFQ
;
A
#
# COMPACT_ATOMS: atom_id res chain seq x y z
N MET A 1 44.52 -46.65 21.75
CA MET A 1 44.37 -45.23 21.39
C MET A 1 45.64 -44.79 20.68
N LYS A 2 45.49 -44.12 19.53
CA LYS A 2 46.53 -43.45 18.69
C LYS A 2 47.47 -44.38 17.90
N ASN A 3 47.06 -44.72 16.68
CA ASN A 3 47.97 -45.15 15.61
C ASN A 3 47.87 -44.18 14.44
N ILE A 4 48.93 -43.37 14.29
CA ILE A 4 49.26 -42.54 13.14
C ILE A 4 50.14 -43.40 12.22
N LEU A 5 49.69 -43.64 10.99
CA LEU A 5 50.50 -43.95 9.80
C LEU A 5 49.98 -42.97 8.73
N CYS A 6 50.68 -41.90 8.35
CA CYS A 6 51.90 -41.83 7.54
C CYS A 6 51.72 -42.42 6.14
N VAL A 7 51.71 -41.57 5.12
CA VAL A 7 52.55 -41.62 3.90
C VAL A 7 51.87 -40.91 2.72
N VAL A 8 52.52 -39.81 2.32
CA VAL A 8 52.88 -39.40 0.94
C VAL A 8 51.80 -39.44 -0.14
N GLY A 9 51.56 -38.28 -0.77
CA GLY A 9 51.10 -38.29 -2.15
C GLY A 9 50.31 -37.06 -2.54
N VAL A 10 51.00 -36.06 -3.08
CA VAL A 10 50.38 -35.05 -3.94
C VAL A 10 49.67 -35.79 -5.07
N CYS A 11 48.34 -35.75 -5.09
CA CYS A 11 47.53 -36.21 -6.23
C CYS A 11 46.87 -34.97 -6.86
N THR A 12 47.68 -34.21 -7.60
CA THR A 12 47.17 -33.35 -8.67
C THR A 12 46.56 -34.24 -9.73
N VAL A 13 45.23 -34.27 -9.80
CA VAL A 13 44.51 -34.61 -11.03
C VAL A 13 43.46 -33.55 -11.28
N VAL A 14 43.78 -32.67 -12.22
CA VAL A 14 42.81 -31.90 -12.99
C VAL A 14 41.90 -32.92 -13.68
N SER A 15 40.61 -32.90 -13.37
CA SER A 15 39.58 -33.56 -14.18
C SER A 15 38.52 -32.53 -14.53
N LEU A 16 38.69 -31.98 -15.73
CA LEU A 16 37.64 -31.30 -16.49
C LEU A 16 36.72 -32.37 -17.05
N ALA A 17 35.57 -32.58 -16.42
CA ALA A 17 34.50 -33.42 -16.97
C ALA A 17 33.13 -32.81 -16.62
N GLY A 18 32.57 -32.14 -17.63
CA GLY A 18 31.16 -31.86 -17.87
C GLY A 18 30.19 -31.82 -16.70
N LEU A 19 29.85 -30.60 -16.25
CA LEU A 19 28.52 -30.35 -15.71
C LEU A 19 27.58 -29.99 -16.87
N VAL A 20 27.06 -31.02 -17.54
CA VAL A 20 25.76 -30.90 -18.20
C VAL A 20 24.75 -30.66 -17.09
N SER A 21 24.38 -29.40 -16.88
CA SER A 21 23.19 -29.07 -16.10
C SER A 21 22.00 -29.44 -16.96
N ALA A 22 21.34 -30.54 -16.60
CA ALA A 22 20.03 -30.90 -17.13
C ALA A 22 19.07 -29.69 -16.99
N PRO A 23 18.20 -29.40 -17.97
CA PRO A 23 17.09 -28.49 -17.73
C PRO A 23 16.16 -29.19 -16.76
N SER A 24 16.34 -28.92 -15.47
CA SER A 24 15.34 -29.29 -14.46
C SER A 24 14.10 -28.47 -14.81
N ASN A 25 13.05 -29.15 -15.28
CA ASN A 25 11.73 -28.58 -15.50
C ASN A 25 11.21 -28.00 -14.18
N ALA A 26 11.60 -26.77 -13.85
CA ALA A 26 11.10 -26.01 -12.72
C ALA A 26 9.86 -25.23 -13.17
N ALA A 27 8.70 -25.84 -13.07
CA ALA A 27 7.42 -25.14 -12.99
C ALA A 27 6.86 -25.31 -11.55
N PRO A 28 6.23 -24.30 -10.90
CA PRO A 28 6.24 -22.86 -11.16
C PRO A 28 6.40 -22.05 -9.84
N ALA A 29 7.64 -21.71 -9.42
CA ALA A 29 7.83 -20.65 -8.41
C ALA A 29 7.34 -19.27 -8.94
N VAL A 30 7.21 -19.15 -10.26
CA VAL A 30 6.68 -17.99 -10.98
C VAL A 30 5.17 -17.77 -10.73
N SER A 31 4.42 -18.81 -10.31
CA SER A 31 2.96 -18.70 -10.11
C SER A 31 2.61 -18.03 -8.77
N GLN A 32 3.17 -18.53 -7.66
CA GLN A 32 2.92 -17.96 -6.33
C GLN A 32 3.44 -16.53 -6.20
N ASN A 33 4.60 -16.23 -6.78
CA ASN A 33 5.16 -14.88 -6.77
C ASN A 33 4.34 -13.88 -7.61
N ARG A 34 3.66 -14.34 -8.68
CA ARG A 34 2.77 -13.48 -9.48
C ARG A 34 1.43 -13.25 -8.81
N LEU A 35 0.89 -14.24 -8.11
CA LEU A 35 -0.33 -14.12 -7.29
C LEU A 35 -0.14 -13.08 -6.19
N SER A 36 0.93 -13.20 -5.40
CA SER A 36 1.24 -12.25 -4.32
C SER A 36 1.58 -10.85 -4.84
N ALA A 37 2.28 -10.75 -5.98
CA ALA A 37 2.55 -9.46 -6.63
C ALA A 37 1.27 -8.80 -7.17
N ALA A 38 0.34 -9.56 -7.75
CA ALA A 38 -0.93 -9.04 -8.23
C ALA A 38 -1.81 -8.53 -7.09
N GLU A 39 -1.86 -9.25 -5.97
CA GLU A 39 -2.55 -8.81 -4.75
C GLU A 39 -1.94 -7.54 -4.17
N ALA A 40 -0.62 -7.49 -4.06
CA ALA A 40 0.10 -6.32 -3.54
C ALA A 40 -0.16 -5.10 -4.43
N GLN A 41 -0.06 -5.25 -5.75
CA GLN A 41 -0.31 -4.18 -6.71
C GLN A 41 -1.76 -3.68 -6.65
N TRP A 42 -2.72 -4.59 -6.59
CA TRP A 42 -4.13 -4.22 -6.46
C TRP A 42 -4.40 -3.51 -5.12
N SER A 43 -3.85 -4.01 -4.00
CA SER A 43 -3.98 -3.34 -2.71
C SER A 43 -3.39 -1.92 -2.71
N ALA A 44 -2.31 -1.69 -3.46
CA ALA A 44 -1.71 -0.38 -3.64
C ALA A 44 -2.64 0.53 -4.46
N GLN A 45 -3.27 0.01 -5.52
CA GLN A 45 -4.26 0.76 -6.30
C GLN A 45 -5.50 1.13 -5.48
N VAL A 46 -6.02 0.21 -4.66
CA VAL A 46 -7.13 0.49 -3.74
C VAL A 46 -6.76 1.61 -2.76
N ARG A 47 -5.57 1.54 -2.16
CA ARG A 47 -5.08 2.59 -1.26
C ARG A 47 -4.89 3.93 -1.98
N ALA A 48 -4.28 3.94 -3.16
CA ALA A 48 -4.08 5.14 -3.96
C ALA A 48 -5.41 5.77 -4.40
N HIS A 49 -6.37 4.96 -4.80
CA HIS A 49 -7.73 5.39 -5.09
C HIS A 49 -8.32 6.06 -3.86
N PHE A 50 -8.27 5.39 -2.71
CA PHE A 50 -8.78 5.92 -1.46
C PHE A 50 -8.19 7.30 -1.14
N THR A 51 -6.86 7.46 -1.22
CA THR A 51 -6.17 8.74 -0.94
C THR A 51 -6.66 9.89 -1.83
N ARG A 52 -6.98 9.64 -3.11
CA ARG A 52 -7.51 10.66 -4.03
C ARG A 52 -8.89 11.19 -3.63
N PHE A 53 -9.68 10.37 -2.94
CA PHE A 53 -11.03 10.73 -2.50
C PHE A 53 -11.06 11.29 -1.07
N ILE A 54 -9.97 11.20 -0.29
CA ILE A 54 -9.89 11.82 1.03
C ILE A 54 -10.06 13.32 0.86
N ARG A 55 -11.18 13.83 1.34
CA ARG A 55 -11.45 15.27 1.43
C ARG A 55 -11.59 15.66 2.88
N TYR A 56 -10.81 16.66 3.28
CA TYR A 56 -10.85 17.20 4.62
C TYR A 56 -12.23 17.84 4.89
N PRO A 57 -12.96 17.45 5.95
CA PRO A 57 -14.23 18.08 6.31
C PRO A 57 -14.03 19.56 6.67
N ARG A 58 -14.71 20.48 5.97
CA ARG A 58 -14.58 21.94 6.20
C ARG A 58 -14.75 22.35 7.67
N GLN A 59 -15.62 21.66 8.42
CA GLN A 59 -15.85 21.93 9.84
C GLN A 59 -14.66 21.55 10.72
N ALA A 60 -14.03 20.40 10.47
CA ALA A 60 -12.82 19.98 11.17
C ALA A 60 -11.64 20.91 10.80
N TYR A 61 -11.61 21.37 9.54
CA TYR A 61 -10.56 22.26 9.06
C TYR A 61 -10.60 23.61 9.79
N ARG A 62 -11.80 24.18 9.92
CA ARG A 62 -12.03 25.42 10.69
C ARG A 62 -11.70 25.29 12.18
N ARG A 63 -11.70 24.06 12.72
CA ARG A 63 -11.43 23.77 14.14
C ARG A 63 -9.98 23.35 14.40
N GLY A 64 -9.14 23.22 13.38
CA GLY A 64 -7.76 22.80 13.61
C GLY A 64 -7.61 21.30 13.99
N GLU A 65 -8.59 20.45 13.72
CA GLU A 65 -8.62 19.07 14.23
C GLU A 65 -7.81 18.10 13.35
N THR A 66 -6.63 17.65 13.77
CA THR A 66 -5.84 16.64 13.02
C THR A 66 -5.91 15.25 13.64
N GLY A 67 -5.56 14.24 12.84
CA GLY A 67 -5.39 12.88 13.36
C GLY A 67 -5.46 11.79 12.30
N VAL A 68 -5.16 10.56 12.72
CA VAL A 68 -5.24 9.37 11.87
C VAL A 68 -6.45 8.53 12.25
N VAL A 69 -7.38 8.35 11.32
CA VAL A 69 -8.54 7.45 11.48
C VAL A 69 -8.25 6.14 10.76
N TRP A 70 -8.38 5.01 11.47
CA TRP A 70 -8.29 3.69 10.84
C TRP A 70 -9.68 3.21 10.47
N VAL A 71 -9.91 2.93 9.20
CA VAL A 71 -11.18 2.40 8.71
C VAL A 71 -10.97 1.04 8.09
N ASP A 72 -11.76 0.08 8.56
CA ASP A 72 -11.85 -1.25 7.98
C ASP A 72 -12.97 -1.25 6.94
N ILE A 73 -12.64 -1.61 5.72
CA ILE A 73 -13.59 -1.77 4.62
C ILE A 73 -13.58 -3.21 4.12
N SER A 74 -14.74 -3.68 3.68
CA SER A 74 -14.88 -4.95 2.97
C SER A 74 -15.40 -4.67 1.57
N LEU A 75 -14.66 -5.09 0.56
CA LEU A 75 -14.97 -4.91 -0.84
C LEU A 75 -15.43 -6.22 -1.48
N ASP A 76 -16.41 -6.13 -2.38
CA ASP A 76 -16.79 -7.21 -3.29
C ASP A 76 -15.79 -7.32 -4.45
N ARG A 77 -15.86 -8.40 -5.23
CA ARG A 77 -15.12 -8.62 -6.47
C ARG A 77 -15.40 -7.58 -7.57
N GLN A 78 -16.46 -6.78 -7.41
CA GLN A 78 -16.82 -5.66 -8.28
C GLN A 78 -16.26 -4.31 -7.77
N GLY A 79 -15.52 -4.31 -6.66
CA GLY A 79 -15.01 -3.07 -6.04
C GLY A 79 -16.07 -2.28 -5.25
N LYS A 80 -17.25 -2.85 -5.00
CA LYS A 80 -18.29 -2.22 -4.18
C LYS A 80 -17.99 -2.40 -2.70
N VAL A 81 -18.20 -1.36 -1.90
CA VAL A 81 -18.13 -1.47 -0.43
C VAL A 81 -19.34 -2.22 0.10
N ILE A 82 -19.11 -3.42 0.65
CA ILE A 82 -20.13 -4.22 1.34
C ILE A 82 -20.24 -3.75 2.80
N TYR A 83 -19.11 -3.42 3.41
CA TYR A 83 -19.04 -3.06 4.81
C TYR A 83 -17.97 -1.99 5.06
N SER A 84 -18.23 -1.08 5.99
CA SER A 84 -17.25 -0.10 6.45
C SER A 84 -17.44 0.20 7.93
N ARG A 85 -16.36 0.12 8.73
CA ARG A 85 -16.36 0.45 10.16
C ARG A 85 -15.10 1.21 10.53
N ILE A 86 -15.20 2.11 11.51
CA ILE A 86 -14.03 2.74 12.15
C ILE A 86 -13.40 1.71 13.09
N ARG A 87 -12.16 1.31 12.82
CA ARG A 87 -11.36 0.44 13.68
C ARG A 87 -10.75 1.22 14.84
N LYS A 88 -10.20 2.40 14.53
CA LYS A 88 -9.60 3.31 15.51
C LYS A 88 -9.97 4.73 15.16
N SER A 89 -10.64 5.40 16.09
CA SER A 89 -10.99 6.81 16.00
C SER A 89 -9.74 7.68 16.11
N SER A 90 -9.79 8.85 15.47
CA SER A 90 -8.80 9.92 15.66
C SER A 90 -8.96 10.68 16.98
N GLY A 91 -10.04 10.43 17.72
CA GLY A 91 -10.46 11.24 18.87
C GLY A 91 -11.41 12.39 18.50
N HIS A 92 -11.61 12.66 17.21
CA HIS A 92 -12.47 13.74 16.72
C HIS A 92 -13.66 13.21 15.92
N ALA A 93 -14.88 13.44 16.42
CA ALA A 93 -16.11 12.97 15.77
C ALA A 93 -16.36 13.56 14.37
N LEU A 94 -15.79 14.73 14.06
CA LEU A 94 -15.92 15.34 12.74
C LEU A 94 -15.04 14.63 11.70
N LEU A 95 -13.82 14.24 12.09
CA LEU A 95 -12.91 13.45 11.24
C LEU A 95 -13.48 12.06 10.99
N ASP A 96 -13.97 11.40 12.04
CA ASP A 96 -14.58 10.07 11.97
C ASP A 96 -15.80 10.05 11.04
N ARG A 97 -16.70 11.04 11.14
CA ARG A 97 -17.83 11.21 10.21
C ARG A 97 -17.37 11.57 8.80
N GLY A 98 -16.27 12.30 8.67
CA GLY A 98 -15.61 12.57 7.39
C GLY A 98 -15.15 11.28 6.71
N ALA A 99 -14.41 10.46 7.45
CA ALA A 99 -13.89 9.17 7.03
C ALA A 99 -15.00 8.22 6.52
N LEU A 100 -16.10 8.09 7.26
CA LEU A 100 -17.26 7.28 6.83
C LEU A 100 -17.98 7.84 5.59
N ARG A 101 -17.93 9.16 5.36
CA ARG A 101 -18.47 9.75 4.13
C ARG A 101 -17.55 9.52 2.95
N VAL A 102 -16.23 9.58 3.15
CA VAL A 102 -15.23 9.28 2.12
C VAL A 102 -15.37 7.83 1.67
N SER A 103 -15.49 6.86 2.59
CA SER A 103 -15.63 5.45 2.21
C SER A 103 -16.85 5.19 1.32
N LYS A 104 -17.99 5.84 1.62
CA LYS A 104 -19.21 5.75 0.79
C LYS A 104 -19.05 6.41 -0.58
N ARG A 105 -18.35 7.56 -0.65
CA ARG A 105 -18.14 8.32 -1.89
C ARG A 105 -17.05 7.76 -2.79
N ALA A 106 -16.08 7.06 -2.23
CA ALA A 106 -14.99 6.42 -2.95
C ALA A 106 -15.44 5.11 -3.63
N SER A 107 -16.70 4.68 -3.45
CA SER A 107 -17.27 3.59 -4.22
C SER A 107 -17.68 4.07 -5.61
N PRO A 108 -17.40 3.29 -6.68
CA PRO A 108 -16.74 1.99 -6.70
C PRO A 108 -15.20 2.07 -6.67
N PHE A 109 -14.57 1.09 -6.03
CA PHE A 109 -13.12 0.89 -6.02
C PHE A 109 -12.65 0.10 -7.26
N PRO A 110 -11.34 0.13 -7.59
CA PRO A 110 -10.81 -0.71 -8.65
C PRO A 110 -11.07 -2.19 -8.36
N SER A 111 -11.66 -2.89 -9.33
CA SER A 111 -11.97 -4.32 -9.22
C SER A 111 -10.69 -5.16 -9.11
N PRO A 112 -10.66 -6.18 -8.25
CA PRO A 112 -9.54 -7.12 -8.17
C PRO A 112 -9.30 -7.85 -9.50
N PRO A 113 -8.03 -8.10 -9.87
CA PRO A 113 -7.72 -8.93 -11.02
C PRO A 113 -8.20 -10.37 -10.78
N ALA A 114 -8.58 -11.08 -11.86
CA ALA A 114 -9.16 -12.42 -11.78
C ALA A 114 -8.24 -13.45 -11.08
N THR A 115 -6.94 -13.17 -11.06
CA THR A 115 -5.87 -13.93 -10.40
C THR A 115 -6.01 -13.94 -8.88
N VAL A 116 -6.69 -12.95 -8.29
CA VAL A 116 -6.91 -12.89 -6.84
C VAL A 116 -8.17 -13.67 -6.49
N GLU A 117 -7.99 -14.72 -5.70
CA GLU A 117 -9.09 -15.56 -5.22
C GLU A 117 -9.80 -14.90 -4.03
N GLY A 118 -11.10 -15.11 -3.93
CA GLY A 118 -11.93 -14.51 -2.89
C GLY A 118 -13.15 -13.78 -3.44
N LYS A 119 -14.20 -13.76 -2.62
CA LYS A 119 -15.44 -13.02 -2.89
C LYS A 119 -15.47 -11.68 -2.14
N VAL A 120 -14.85 -11.64 -0.96
CA VAL A 120 -14.86 -10.48 -0.07
C VAL A 120 -13.42 -10.20 0.38
N PHE A 121 -12.99 -8.97 0.18
CA PHE A 121 -11.64 -8.53 0.50
C PHE A 121 -11.67 -7.48 1.61
N LYS A 122 -10.93 -7.72 2.70
CA LYS A 122 -10.91 -6.84 3.87
C LYS A 122 -9.64 -5.99 3.84
N PHE A 123 -9.81 -4.67 3.92
CA PHE A 123 -8.70 -3.72 3.97
C PHE A 123 -8.80 -2.85 5.22
N SER A 124 -7.68 -2.61 5.87
CA SER A 124 -7.57 -1.59 6.93
C SER A 124 -6.78 -0.41 6.35
N ILE A 125 -7.46 0.73 6.19
CA ILE A 125 -6.89 1.92 5.55
C ILE A 125 -6.71 3.00 6.60
N PRO A 126 -5.46 3.47 6.83
CA PRO A 126 -5.23 4.67 7.62
C PRO A 126 -5.56 5.92 6.80
N MET A 127 -6.45 6.75 7.31
CA MET A 127 -6.73 8.08 6.79
C MET A 127 -6.00 9.11 7.63
N ASN A 128 -4.96 9.72 7.07
CA ASN A 128 -4.28 10.84 7.70
C ASN A 128 -5.01 12.15 7.36
N PHE A 129 -5.56 12.81 8.37
CA PHE A 129 -6.08 14.17 8.27
C PHE A 129 -5.06 15.12 8.88
N SER A 130 -4.16 15.63 8.05
CA SER A 130 -3.17 16.66 8.41
C SER A 130 -3.43 17.94 7.62
N PHE A 131 -2.94 19.07 8.15
CA PHE A 131 -2.92 20.35 7.42
C PHE A 131 -1.78 20.43 6.42
N GLU A 132 -0.80 19.54 6.54
CA GLU A 132 0.46 19.46 5.77
C GLU A 132 0.30 19.23 4.26
N ALA A 133 -0.88 18.83 3.77
CA ALA A 133 -1.07 18.57 2.33
C ALA A 133 -1.02 19.84 1.43
N VAL A 134 -0.72 20.99 2.02
CA VAL A 134 -0.27 22.24 1.40
C VAL A 134 0.94 22.66 2.24
N MET A 135 2.18 22.25 1.96
CA MET A 135 3.14 22.88 1.03
C MET A 135 4.39 21.97 0.88
N PRO A 136 5.04 21.92 -0.28
CA PRO A 136 6.41 21.43 -0.42
C PRO A 136 7.38 22.61 -0.54
N ASP A 137 7.90 23.13 0.58
CA ASP A 137 9.31 23.47 0.73
C ASP A 137 9.70 23.51 2.23
N LEU A 138 10.99 23.35 2.51
CA LEU A 138 11.54 23.00 3.82
C LEU A 138 11.96 24.21 4.66
N SER A 139 11.24 25.33 4.62
CA SER A 139 11.61 26.52 5.43
C SER A 139 10.66 26.86 6.56
N GLY A 140 9.54 26.14 6.74
CA GLY A 140 8.63 26.34 7.88
C GLY A 140 7.93 27.71 7.88
N GLU A 141 8.01 28.43 6.77
CA GLU A 141 7.34 29.69 6.51
C GLU A 141 6.07 29.43 5.69
N TRP A 142 4.98 30.07 6.10
CA TRP A 142 3.67 29.92 5.49
C TRP A 142 3.60 30.71 4.18
N GLN A 143 3.60 30.05 3.00
CA GLN A 143 3.15 30.70 1.75
C GLN A 143 1.70 30.31 1.39
N PRO A 144 0.74 31.26 1.37
CA PRO A 144 -0.64 30.96 1.01
C PRO A 144 -0.75 30.41 -0.43
N PRO A 145 -1.79 29.60 -0.74
CA PRO A 145 -1.99 29.10 -2.09
C PRO A 145 -2.04 30.28 -3.07
N LEU A 146 -1.30 30.17 -4.17
CA LEU A 146 -1.34 31.16 -5.26
C LEU A 146 -2.79 31.23 -5.78
N TYR A 147 -3.55 32.16 -5.23
CA TYR A 147 -4.74 32.66 -5.89
C TYR A 147 -4.26 33.33 -7.18
N PRO A 148 -4.91 33.10 -8.34
CA PRO A 148 -4.76 34.04 -9.42
C PRO A 148 -5.12 35.39 -8.82
N SER A 149 -4.15 36.31 -8.84
CA SER A 149 -4.37 37.67 -8.40
C SER A 149 -5.65 38.12 -9.07
N SER A 150 -6.66 38.42 -8.25
CA SER A 150 -7.81 39.18 -8.71
C SER A 150 -7.20 40.41 -9.37
N GLY A 151 -7.22 40.41 -10.70
CA GLY A 151 -6.74 41.51 -11.50
C GLY A 151 -7.35 42.77 -10.92
N SER A 152 -6.47 43.69 -10.53
CA SER A 152 -6.85 45.04 -10.14
C SER A 152 -7.78 45.58 -11.22
N PHE A 153 -9.07 45.66 -10.88
CA PHE A 153 -10.02 46.39 -11.68
C PHE A 153 -9.85 47.84 -11.25
N GLN A 154 -9.04 48.59 -12.01
CA GLN A 154 -9.14 50.03 -12.29
C GLN A 154 -7.86 50.52 -12.99
#